data_AF-A0A6J7ZUK3-F1
#
_entry.id   AF-A0A6J7ZUK3-F1
#
_cell.length_a   1.000
_cell.length_b   1.000
_cell.length_c   1.000
_cell.angle_alpha   90.00
_cell.angle_beta   90.00
_cell.angle_gamma   90.00
#
_symmetry.space_group_name_H-M   'P 1'
#
loop_
_entity.id
_entity.type
_entity.pdbx_description
1 polymer ?
#
loop_
_entity_poly.entity_id
_entity_poly.type
_entity_poly.pdbx_seq_one_letter_code
_entity_poly.pdbx_strand_id
1 'polypeptide(L)' 'MLKRLHLYKEDLITLEYRRIAYELCQGVDVSDTPHVALTLQLNGLLWTGDKKLKLGLKNKGFEQFFELK' A
#
# COMPACT_ATOMS: atom_id res chain seq x y z
N MET A 1 16.24 18.15 -3.35
CA MET A 1 16.72 17.33 -4.48
C MET A 1 16.56 15.86 -4.11
N LEU A 2 15.81 15.07 -4.89
CA LEU A 2 15.61 13.65 -4.64
C LEU A 2 16.90 12.88 -5.02
N LYS A 3 17.48 12.11 -4.09
CA LYS A 3 18.78 11.44 -4.31
C LYS A 3 18.67 9.99 -4.79
N ARG A 4 17.54 9.32 -4.53
CA ARG A 4 17.29 7.92 -4.89
C ARG A 4 15.82 7.72 -5.22
N LEU A 5 15.55 7.05 -6.35
CA LEU A 5 14.22 6.70 -6.81
C LEU A 5 14.28 5.26 -7.34
N HIS A 6 13.42 4.39 -6.80
CA HIS A 6 13.24 3.02 -7.27
C HIS A 6 11.83 2.91 -7.84
N LEU A 7 11.72 2.47 -9.09
CA LEU A 7 10.46 2.25 -9.77
C LEU A 7 10.25 0.74 -9.90
N TYR A 8 9.06 0.29 -9.57
CA TYR A 8 8.67 -1.12 -9.63
C TYR A 8 7.54 -1.28 -10.63
N LYS A 9 7.62 -2.31 -11.47
CA LYS A 9 6.48 -2.74 -12.28
C LYS A 9 5.53 -3.54 -11.40
N GLU A 10 4.24 -3.25 -11.49
CA GLU A 10 3.20 -3.94 -10.72
C GLU A 10 3.19 -5.45 -10.98
N ASP A 11 3.48 -5.88 -12.20
CA ASP A 11 3.51 -7.29 -12.58
C ASP A 11 4.55 -8.10 -11.78
N LEU A 12 5.60 -7.44 -11.28
CA LEU A 12 6.66 -8.05 -10.47
C LEU A 12 6.30 -8.19 -8.99
N ILE A 13 5.15 -7.64 -8.57
CA ILE A 13 4.61 -7.90 -7.24
C ILE A 13 4.10 -9.33 -7.22
N THR A 14 4.50 -10.10 -6.21
CA THR A 14 4.10 -11.51 -6.10
C THR A 14 2.57 -11.62 -5.96
N LEU A 15 2.04 -12.75 -6.42
CA LEU A 15 0.60 -13.03 -6.29
C LEU A 15 0.13 -13.02 -4.83
N GLU A 16 0.99 -13.47 -3.91
CA GLU A 16 0.72 -13.47 -2.47
C GLU A 16 0.41 -12.06 -1.96
N TYR A 17 1.31 -11.10 -2.18
CA TYR A 17 1.09 -9.72 -1.71
C TYR A 17 -0.04 -9.02 -2.45
N ARG A 18 -0.26 -9.32 -3.74
CA ARG A 18 -1.44 -8.80 -4.47
C ARG A 18 -2.75 -9.29 -3.86
N ARG A 19 -2.83 -10.57 -3.47
CA ARG A 19 -4.02 -11.14 -2.84
C ARG A 19 -4.29 -10.51 -1.46
N ILE A 20 -3.27 -10.43 -0.61
CA ILE A 20 -3.40 -9.82 0.73
C ILE A 20 -3.83 -8.36 0.60
N ALA A 21 -3.19 -7.60 -0.30
CA ALA A 21 -3.56 -6.21 -0.54
C ALA A 21 -4.98 -6.07 -1.08
N TYR A 22 -5.42 -6.96 -1.97
CA TYR A 22 -6.79 -6.94 -2.49
C TYR A 22 -7.81 -7.16 -1.36
N GLU A 23 -7.56 -8.12 -0.47
CA GLU A 23 -8.41 -8.38 0.70
C GLU A 23 -8.48 -7.15 1.64
N LEU A 24 -7.36 -6.44 1.82
CA LEU A 24 -7.32 -5.17 2.57
C LEU A 24 -8.09 -4.05 1.86
N CYS A 25 -7.94 -3.91 0.54
CA CYS A 25 -8.56 -2.87 -0.26
C CYS A 25 -10.05 -3.11 -0.56
N GLN A 26 -10.53 -4.36 -0.49
CA GLN A 26 -11.91 -4.71 -0.78
C GLN A 26 -12.90 -3.98 0.16
N GLY A 27 -13.88 -3.26 -0.39
CA GLY A 27 -14.81 -2.47 0.42
C GLY A 27 -14.25 -1.15 0.96
N VAL A 28 -13.02 -0.78 0.58
CA VAL A 28 -12.41 0.53 0.85
C VAL A 28 -12.17 1.27 -0.48
N ASP A 29 -11.15 0.82 -1.22
CA ASP A 29 -10.81 1.22 -2.58
C ASP A 29 -9.93 0.14 -3.22
N VAL A 30 -10.49 -0.63 -4.16
CA VAL A 30 -9.79 -1.72 -4.86
C VAL A 30 -8.70 -1.20 -5.80
N SER A 31 -8.84 0.04 -6.30
CA SER A 31 -7.86 0.61 -7.25
C SER A 31 -6.50 0.87 -6.59
N ASP A 32 -6.45 0.99 -5.26
CA ASP A 32 -5.22 1.17 -4.49
C ASP A 32 -4.47 -0.12 -4.13
N THR A 33 -5.01 -1.29 -4.52
CA THR A 33 -4.40 -2.60 -4.31
C THR A 33 -2.90 -2.63 -4.69
N PRO A 34 -2.45 -2.08 -5.84
CA PRO A 34 -1.05 -2.13 -6.24
C PRO A 34 -0.12 -1.41 -5.26
N HIS A 35 -0.57 -0.27 -4.72
CA HIS A 35 0.21 0.54 -3.77
C HIS A 35 0.37 -0.17 -2.42
N VAL A 36 -0.72 -0.77 -1.93
CA VAL A 36 -0.70 -1.57 -0.69
C VAL A 36 0.15 -2.83 -0.88
N ALA A 37 0.00 -3.52 -2.01
CA ALA A 37 0.75 -4.75 -2.31
C ALA A 37 2.26 -4.48 -2.39
N LEU A 38 2.66 -3.40 -3.06
CA LEU A 38 4.07 -3.00 -3.12
C LEU A 38 4.61 -2.67 -1.72
N THR A 39 3.82 -1.97 -0.90
CA THR A 39 4.20 -1.64 0.48
C THR A 39 4.46 -2.89 1.30
N LEU A 40 3.58 -3.89 1.23
CA LEU A 40 3.74 -5.17 1.91
C LEU A 40 4.98 -5.92 1.41
N GLN A 41 5.17 -6.01 0.08
CA GLN A 41 6.29 -6.73 -0.51
C GLN A 41 7.65 -6.14 -0.13
N LEU A 42 7.74 -4.82 -0.05
CA LEU A 42 8.97 -4.13 0.34
C LEU A 42 9.15 -4.01 1.85
N ASN A 43 8.18 -4.50 2.65
CA ASN A 43 8.08 -4.21 4.07
C ASN A 43 8.24 -2.70 4.36
N GLY A 44 7.60 -1.88 3.52
CA GLY A 44 7.74 -0.43 3.51
C GLY A 44 6.69 0.28 4.36
N LEU A 45 6.60 1.59 4.14
CA LEU A 45 5.54 2.45 4.69
C LEU A 45 4.73 3.05 3.54
N LEU A 46 3.42 2.93 3.60
CA LEU A 46 2.50 3.50 2.64
C LEU A 46 2.41 5.00 2.88
N TRP A 47 2.79 5.78 1.88
CA TRP A 47 2.60 7.22 1.88
C TRP A 47 1.37 7.57 1.03
N THR A 48 0.32 8.05 1.68
CA THR A 48 -0.92 8.47 1.02
C THR A 48 -1.55 9.64 1.73
N GLY A 49 -2.12 10.57 0.96
CA GLY A 49 -2.97 11.64 1.45
C GLY A 49 -4.45 11.25 1.54
N ASP A 50 -4.84 10.08 1.03
CA ASP A 50 -6.22 9.62 1.07
C ASP A 50 -6.62 9.19 2.48
N LYS A 51 -7.52 9.97 3.09
CA LYS A 51 -8.03 9.72 4.45
C LYS A 51 -8.98 8.53 4.51
N LYS A 52 -9.78 8.30 3.45
CA LYS A 52 -10.74 7.19 3.39
C LYS A 52 -10.01 5.86 3.28
N LEU A 53 -9.01 5.78 2.39
CA LEU A 53 -8.12 4.62 2.29
C LEU A 53 -7.41 4.37 3.63
N LYS A 54 -6.76 5.40 4.19
CA LYS A 54 -6.02 5.29 5.46
C LYS A 54 -6.90 4.76 6.59
N LEU A 55 -8.11 5.30 6.77
CA LEU A 55 -9.04 4.82 7.80
C LEU A 55 -9.53 3.40 7.52
N GLY A 56 -9.89 3.08 6.28
CA GLY A 56 -10.36 1.75 5.90
C GLY A 56 -9.31 0.66 6.11
N LEU A 57 -8.05 0.96 5.76
CA LEU A 57 -6.90 0.08 5.98
C LEU A 57 -6.60 -0.09 7.48
N LYS A 58 -6.61 0.99 8.28
CA LYS A 58 -6.44 0.90 9.75
C LYS A 58 -7.51 0.02 10.41
N ASN A 59 -8.77 0.17 10.01
CA ASN A 59 -9.87 -0.66 10.52
C ASN A 59 -9.70 -2.15 10.18
N LYS A 60 -8.86 -2.47 9.20
CA LYS A 60 -8.48 -3.83 8.81
C LYS A 60 -7.13 -4.28 9.35
N GLY A 61 -6.53 -3.52 10.27
CA GLY A 61 -5.28 -3.86 10.95
C GLY A 61 -4.01 -3.53 10.18
N PHE A 62 -4.08 -2.75 9.09
CA PHE A 62 -2.89 -2.25 8.41
C PHE A 62 -2.38 -0.98 9.10
N GLU A 63 -1.13 -1.01 9.57
CA GLU A 63 -0.53 0.08 10.37
C GLU A 63 0.71 0.72 9.72
N GLN A 64 1.14 0.23 8.56
CA GLN A 64 2.38 0.65 7.90
C GLN A 64 2.18 1.97 7.13
N PHE A 65 1.97 3.07 7.84
CA PHE A 65 1.85 4.41 7.22
C PHE A 65 3.10 5.26 7.44
N PHE A 66 3.48 5.99 6.40
CA PHE A 66 4.43 7.08 6.54
C PHE A 66 3.68 8.33 7.02
N GLU A 67 4.10 8.88 8.16
CA GLU A 67 3.63 10.15 8.69
C GLU A 67 4.80 11.13 8.76
N LEU A 68 4.59 12.35 8.27
CA LEU A 68 5.55 13.44 8.48
C LEU A 68 5.49 13.83 9.96
N LYS A 69 6.66 13.89 10.60
CA LYS A 69 6.81 14.50 11.93
C LYS A 69 6.81 16.02 11.82
#